data_AF-A0A0D6EB67-F1
#
_entry.id   AF-A0A0D6EB67-F1
#
_cell.length_a   1.000
_cell.length_b   1.000
_cell.length_c   1.000
_cell.angle_alpha   90.00
_cell.angle_beta   90.00
_cell.angle_gamma   90.00
#
_symmetry.space_group_name_H-M   'P 1'
#
loop_
_entity.id
_entity.type
_entity.pdbx_description
1 polymer ?
#
loop_
_entity_poly.entity_id
_entity_poly.type
_entity_poly.pdbx_seq_one_letter_code
_entity_poly.pdbx_strand_id
1 'polypeptide(L)'
;MPWEEGTAANASRQLFREWIARVGDGNAEDRQILSALSDFIAMHGDSRFSNIAAELPNSNIKHRAGYFEIEDGKRLYLFNRASLTEAAAGYGRDRVIRTLETYNVLAKTDSGRRQKNYRLPGGGSTRFFVIDPDKLDAERGGE
;
A
#
# COMPACT_ATOMS: atom_id res chain seq x y z
N MET A 1 -43.29 -23.78 21.89
CA MET A 1 -43.20 -24.30 20.50
C MET A 1 -41.78 -24.79 20.29
N PRO A 2 -41.54 -26.07 19.97
CA PRO A 2 -40.18 -26.57 19.69
C PRO A 2 -39.79 -26.18 18.26
N TRP A 3 -38.54 -25.77 18.07
CA TRP A 3 -37.99 -25.44 16.74
C TRP A 3 -37.87 -26.70 15.87
N GLU A 4 -38.15 -26.55 14.57
CA GLU A 4 -37.97 -27.63 13.59
C GLU A 4 -36.49 -28.04 13.46
N GLU A 5 -36.28 -29.35 13.41
CA GLU A 5 -34.98 -29.99 13.39
C GLU A 5 -34.25 -29.68 12.06
N GLY A 6 -33.11 -29.00 12.13
CA GLY A 6 -32.31 -28.61 10.96
C GLY A 6 -32.27 -27.10 10.66
N THR A 7 -33.16 -26.30 11.25
CA THR A 7 -33.20 -24.84 11.06
C THR A 7 -31.91 -24.16 11.56
N ALA A 8 -31.36 -24.61 12.68
CA ALA A 8 -30.10 -24.12 13.22
C ALA A 8 -28.89 -24.42 12.32
N ALA A 9 -28.87 -25.60 11.67
CA ALA A 9 -27.78 -26.02 10.79
C ALA A 9 -27.81 -25.25 9.44
N ASN A 10 -28.99 -24.99 8.90
CA ASN A 10 -29.14 -24.18 7.69
C ASN A 10 -28.80 -22.70 7.93
N ALA A 11 -29.23 -22.12 9.05
CA ALA A 11 -28.87 -20.76 9.44
C ALA A 11 -27.35 -20.61 9.63
N SER A 12 -26.69 -21.60 10.25
CA SER A 12 -25.24 -21.60 10.42
C SER A 12 -24.48 -21.67 9.09
N ARG A 13 -24.96 -22.48 8.13
CA ARG A 13 -24.37 -22.54 6.77
C ARG A 13 -24.55 -21.25 5.99
N GLN A 14 -25.69 -20.58 6.16
CA GLN A 14 -25.96 -19.32 5.49
C GLN A 14 -25.08 -18.20 6.04
N LEU A 15 -24.98 -18.06 7.36
CA LEU A 15 -24.07 -17.14 8.03
C LEU A 15 -22.61 -17.40 7.64
N PHE A 16 -22.19 -18.66 7.58
CA PHE A 16 -20.83 -19.02 7.18
C PHE A 16 -20.55 -18.68 5.70
N ARG A 17 -21.52 -18.88 4.81
CA ARG A 17 -21.39 -18.49 3.39
C ARG A 17 -21.37 -16.98 3.20
N GLU A 18 -22.19 -16.25 3.93
CA GLU A 18 -22.20 -14.78 3.93
C GLU A 18 -20.91 -14.21 4.55
N TRP A 19 -20.37 -14.86 5.56
CA TRP A 19 -19.07 -14.53 6.15
C TRP A 19 -17.92 -14.81 5.18
N ILE A 20 -17.87 -15.97 4.52
CA ILE A 20 -16.89 -16.27 3.45
C ILE A 20 -16.99 -15.27 2.30
N ALA A 21 -18.21 -14.91 1.88
CA ALA A 21 -18.45 -13.94 0.82
C ALA A 21 -18.06 -12.51 1.20
N ARG A 22 -18.15 -12.15 2.49
CA ARG A 22 -17.67 -10.87 3.03
C ARG A 22 -16.17 -10.84 3.26
N VAL A 23 -15.59 -11.95 3.73
CA VAL A 23 -14.22 -11.98 4.27
C VAL A 23 -13.18 -12.33 3.23
N GLY A 24 -13.52 -13.14 2.22
CA GLY A 24 -12.70 -13.54 1.07
C GLY A 24 -11.19 -13.40 1.25
N ASP A 25 -10.46 -14.51 1.32
CA ASP A 25 -9.01 -14.58 1.55
C ASP A 25 -8.18 -13.48 0.83
N GLY A 26 -8.55 -13.17 -0.43
CA GLY A 26 -7.92 -12.11 -1.20
C GLY A 26 -8.02 -10.70 -0.61
N ASN A 27 -9.17 -10.34 -0.01
CA ASN A 27 -9.45 -9.04 0.60
C ASN A 27 -8.79 -8.90 2.00
N ALA A 28 -8.64 -10.01 2.72
CA ALA A 28 -7.91 -10.00 4.00
C ALA A 28 -6.41 -9.75 3.79
N GLU A 29 -5.78 -10.48 2.86
CA GLU A 29 -4.37 -10.25 2.51
C GLU A 29 -4.14 -8.84 1.94
N ASP A 30 -5.03 -8.38 1.06
CA ASP A 30 -4.91 -7.04 0.48
C ASP A 30 -4.91 -5.96 1.56
N ARG A 31 -5.84 -6.05 2.55
CA ARG A 31 -5.87 -5.13 3.70
C ARG A 31 -4.61 -5.22 4.56
N GLN A 32 -4.05 -6.41 4.75
CA GLN A 32 -2.80 -6.57 5.49
C GLN A 32 -1.62 -5.93 4.75
N ILE A 33 -1.55 -6.05 3.42
CA ILE A 33 -0.54 -5.38 2.59
C ILE A 33 -0.66 -3.86 2.71
N LEU A 34 -1.89 -3.32 2.61
CA LEU A 34 -2.12 -1.87 2.73
C LEU A 34 -1.74 -1.36 4.13
N SER A 35 -2.13 -2.08 5.18
CA SER A 35 -1.76 -1.77 6.57
C SER A 35 -0.25 -1.79 6.76
N ALA A 36 0.45 -2.81 6.25
CA ALA A 36 1.90 -2.93 6.39
C ALA A 36 2.65 -1.76 5.71
N LEU A 37 2.14 -1.29 4.57
CA LEU A 37 2.67 -0.09 3.91
C LEU A 37 2.39 1.18 4.72
N SER A 38 1.19 1.32 5.28
CA SER A 38 0.82 2.44 6.14
C SER A 38 1.72 2.50 7.38
N ASP A 39 1.91 1.36 8.05
CA ASP A 39 2.79 1.20 9.21
C ASP A 39 4.25 1.52 8.88
N PHE A 40 4.74 1.08 7.72
CA PHE A 40 6.10 1.40 7.28
C PHE A 40 6.30 2.90 7.07
N ILE A 41 5.32 3.59 6.47
CA ILE A 41 5.36 5.04 6.29
C ILE A 41 5.32 5.74 7.65
N ALA A 42 4.45 5.31 8.57
CA ALA A 42 4.34 5.87 9.91
C ALA A 42 5.66 5.73 10.70
N MET A 43 6.32 4.58 10.60
CA MET A 43 7.56 4.29 11.33
C MET A 43 8.81 4.96 10.72
N HIS A 44 8.83 5.17 9.39
CA HIS A 44 10.04 5.52 8.67
C HIS A 44 9.94 6.76 7.78
N GLY A 45 8.79 7.42 7.75
CA GLY A 45 8.47 8.50 6.81
C GLY A 45 9.50 9.63 6.78
N ASP A 46 10.02 10.04 7.94
CA ASP A 46 11.00 11.14 8.04
C ASP A 46 12.46 10.66 8.08
N SER A 47 12.71 9.38 8.36
CA SER A 47 14.07 8.86 8.57
C SER A 47 14.65 8.14 7.36
N ARG A 48 13.80 7.53 6.51
CA ARG A 48 14.22 6.73 5.34
C ARG A 48 13.78 7.31 4.00
N PHE A 49 12.98 8.38 4.01
CA PHE A 49 12.59 9.13 2.82
C PHE A 49 13.13 10.56 2.91
N SER A 50 13.44 11.15 1.75
CA SER A 50 13.76 12.57 1.67
C SER A 50 13.00 13.23 0.51
N ASN A 51 12.92 14.55 0.53
CA ASN A 51 12.29 15.28 -0.55
C ASN A 51 13.02 15.03 -1.89
N ILE A 52 12.29 14.65 -2.94
CA ILE A 52 12.83 14.44 -4.29
C ILE A 52 13.22 15.77 -4.97
N ALA A 53 12.59 16.88 -4.57
CA ALA A 53 12.86 18.22 -5.10
C ALA A 53 14.04 18.91 -4.40
N ALA A 54 14.73 18.24 -3.47
CA ALA A 54 15.91 18.81 -2.82
C ALA A 54 17.04 19.03 -3.85
N GLU A 55 17.70 20.19 -3.78
CA GLU A 55 18.80 20.53 -4.70
C GLU A 55 20.00 19.59 -4.53
N LEU A 56 20.32 19.26 -3.28
CA LEU A 56 21.43 18.39 -2.92
C LEU A 56 20.94 17.10 -2.28
N PRO A 57 21.59 15.96 -2.56
CA PRO A 57 21.25 14.70 -1.93
C PRO A 57 21.56 14.76 -0.43
N ASN A 58 20.60 14.33 0.39
CA ASN A 58 20.85 14.14 1.82
C ASN A 58 21.66 12.84 2.02
N SER A 59 22.95 12.99 2.33
CA SER A 59 23.89 11.88 2.55
C SER A 59 23.72 11.18 3.91
N ASN A 60 22.97 11.78 4.85
CA ASN A 60 22.82 11.24 6.21
C ASN A 60 21.67 10.21 6.34
N ILE A 61 20.91 9.94 5.27
CA ILE A 61 19.83 8.95 5.28
C ILE A 61 20.42 7.54 5.21
N LYS A 62 20.35 6.80 6.32
CA LYS A 62 20.69 5.37 6.38
C LYS A 62 19.54 4.52 5.85
N HIS A 63 19.85 3.41 5.17
CA HIS A 63 18.85 2.47 4.64
C HIS A 63 17.71 3.12 3.86
N ARG A 64 18.04 4.10 3.00
CA ARG A 64 17.07 4.89 2.21
C ARG A 64 16.02 4.00 1.55
N ALA A 65 14.76 4.19 1.93
CA ALA A 65 13.60 3.53 1.34
C ALA A 65 13.16 4.25 0.05
N GLY A 66 13.40 5.56 -0.04
CA GLY A 66 13.18 6.30 -1.26
C GLY A 66 13.12 7.79 -1.04
N TYR A 67 12.11 8.41 -1.65
CA TYR A 67 11.87 9.83 -1.59
C TYR A 67 10.39 10.12 -1.32
N PHE A 68 10.05 11.37 -1.06
CA PHE A 68 8.67 11.85 -1.15
C PHE A 68 8.63 13.08 -2.05
N GLU A 69 7.49 13.30 -2.67
CA GLU A 69 7.15 14.58 -3.30
C GLU A 69 5.93 15.18 -2.60
N ILE A 70 5.80 16.50 -2.68
CA ILE A 70 4.64 17.21 -2.16
C ILE A 70 3.76 17.58 -3.35
N GLU A 71 2.51 17.14 -3.32
CA GLU A 71 1.49 17.47 -4.30
C GLU A 71 0.21 17.79 -3.54
N ASP A 72 -0.45 18.90 -3.89
CA ASP A 72 -1.70 19.35 -3.25
C ASP A 72 -1.68 19.37 -1.71
N GLY A 73 -0.53 19.74 -1.14
CA GLY A 73 -0.36 19.84 0.32
C GLY A 73 -0.14 18.51 1.04
N LYS A 74 -0.09 17.37 0.33
CA LYS A 74 0.19 16.05 0.89
C LYS A 74 1.48 15.44 0.35
N ARG A 75 2.02 14.45 1.06
CA ARG A 75 3.22 13.71 0.67
C ARG A 75 2.84 12.46 -0.11
N LEU A 76 3.33 12.34 -1.34
CA LEU A 76 3.35 11.08 -2.06
C LEU A 76 4.70 10.39 -1.83
N TYR A 77 4.69 9.12 -1.46
CA TYR A 77 5.89 8.38 -1.11
C TYR A 77 6.40 7.57 -2.29
N LEU A 78 7.64 7.82 -2.70
CA LEU A 78 8.33 7.20 -3.81
C LEU A 78 9.15 6.01 -3.29
N PHE A 79 8.55 4.83 -3.25
CA PHE A 79 9.21 3.61 -2.79
C PHE A 79 10.14 3.03 -3.86
N ASN A 80 11.37 2.72 -3.48
CA ASN A 80 12.24 1.90 -4.30
C ASN A 80 11.78 0.44 -4.26
N ARG A 81 12.22 -0.37 -5.23
CA ARG A 81 11.79 -1.78 -5.32
C ARG A 81 12.07 -2.58 -4.05
N ALA A 82 13.24 -2.40 -3.42
CA ALA A 82 13.63 -3.16 -2.25
C ALA A 82 12.76 -2.80 -1.04
N SER A 83 12.56 -1.51 -0.81
CA SER A 83 11.73 -0.98 0.29
C SER A 83 10.26 -1.38 0.17
N LEU A 84 9.71 -1.48 -1.05
CA LEU A 84 8.34 -1.94 -1.23
C LEU A 84 8.19 -3.41 -0.81
N THR A 85 9.17 -4.25 -1.17
CA THR A 85 9.20 -5.66 -0.75
C THR A 85 9.48 -5.80 0.75
N GLU A 86 10.29 -4.92 1.32
CA GLU A 86 10.56 -4.87 2.76
C GLU A 86 9.31 -4.47 3.55
N ALA A 87 8.60 -3.43 3.13
CA ALA A 87 7.42 -2.92 3.80
C ALA A 87 6.27 -3.94 3.82
N ALA A 88 6.12 -4.71 2.74
CA ALA A 88 5.15 -5.81 2.64
C ALA A 88 5.86 -7.18 2.73
N ALA A 89 6.81 -7.32 3.66
CA ALA A 89 7.50 -8.57 3.89
C ALA A 89 6.51 -9.70 4.21
N GLY A 90 6.73 -10.88 3.63
CA GLY A 90 5.82 -12.02 3.72
C GLY A 90 4.87 -12.15 2.52
N TYR A 91 4.71 -11.10 1.70
CA TYR A 91 3.92 -11.14 0.48
C TYR A 91 4.79 -11.14 -0.79
N GLY A 92 4.32 -11.84 -1.81
CA GLY A 92 4.95 -11.81 -3.13
C GLY A 92 4.82 -10.42 -3.76
N ARG A 93 5.91 -9.89 -4.35
CA ARG A 93 5.90 -8.55 -4.95
C ARG A 93 4.79 -8.33 -6.00
N ASP A 94 4.48 -9.34 -6.81
CA ASP A 94 3.39 -9.23 -7.80
C ASP A 94 2.01 -9.15 -7.13
N ARG A 95 1.83 -9.77 -5.96
CA ARG A 95 0.62 -9.63 -5.14
C ARG A 95 0.51 -8.19 -4.63
N VAL A 96 1.58 -7.67 -4.04
CA VAL A 96 1.65 -6.28 -3.54
C VAL A 96 1.31 -5.29 -4.66
N ILE A 97 1.94 -5.42 -5.82
CA ILE A 97 1.67 -4.54 -6.97
C ILE A 97 0.21 -4.64 -7.41
N ARG A 98 -0.36 -5.85 -7.50
CA ARG A 98 -1.77 -6.03 -7.84
C ARG A 98 -2.69 -5.36 -6.83
N THR A 99 -2.43 -5.52 -5.53
CA THR A 99 -3.18 -4.83 -4.47
C THR A 99 -3.12 -3.32 -4.66
N LEU A 100 -1.93 -2.74 -4.91
CA LEU A 100 -1.80 -1.31 -5.15
C LEU A 100 -2.57 -0.82 -6.39
N GLU A 101 -2.63 -1.64 -7.45
CA GLU A 101 -3.44 -1.38 -8.65
C GLU A 101 -4.94 -1.46 -8.33
N THR A 102 -5.38 -2.51 -7.62
CA THR A 102 -6.78 -2.75 -7.25
C THR A 102 -7.38 -1.63 -6.41
N TYR A 103 -6.61 -1.11 -5.44
CA TYR A 103 -7.07 -0.04 -4.54
C TYR A 103 -6.68 1.36 -5.01
N ASN A 104 -6.17 1.49 -6.24
CA ASN A 104 -5.76 2.76 -6.84
C ASN A 104 -4.80 3.57 -5.94
N VAL A 105 -3.86 2.88 -5.30
CA VAL A 105 -2.85 3.45 -4.40
C VAL A 105 -1.67 4.04 -5.18
N LEU A 106 -1.41 3.54 -6.39
CA LEU A 106 -0.39 4.06 -7.29
C LEU A 106 -0.82 5.43 -7.83
N ALA A 107 -0.38 6.50 -7.17
CA ALA A 107 -0.76 7.87 -7.52
C ALA A 107 -0.29 8.27 -8.93
N LYS A 108 0.90 7.80 -9.33
CA LYS A 108 1.55 8.19 -10.58
C LYS A 108 2.32 7.03 -11.21
N THR A 109 2.16 6.89 -12.51
CA THR A 109 2.84 5.89 -13.33
C THR A 109 3.26 6.47 -14.67
N ASP A 110 4.30 5.88 -15.29
CA ASP A 110 4.61 6.12 -16.70
C ASP A 110 3.74 5.22 -17.59
N SER A 111 3.49 5.63 -18.83
CA SER A 111 2.68 4.86 -19.78
C SER A 111 3.14 3.40 -19.92
N GLY A 112 2.22 2.47 -19.69
CA GLY A 112 2.47 1.02 -19.74
C GLY A 112 3.32 0.46 -18.59
N ARG A 113 3.53 1.22 -17.52
CA ARG A 113 4.34 0.80 -16.35
C ARG A 113 3.58 1.05 -15.05
N ARG A 114 3.99 0.35 -13.99
CA ARG A 114 3.51 0.56 -12.60
C ARG A 114 4.35 1.55 -11.80
N GLN A 115 5.38 2.08 -12.43
CA GLN A 115 6.36 2.96 -11.80
C GLN A 115 6.46 4.24 -12.61
N LYS A 116 6.86 5.32 -11.95
CA LYS A 116 7.18 6.59 -12.59
C LYS A 116 8.68 6.89 -12.47
N ASN A 117 9.26 7.43 -13.53
CA ASN A 117 10.66 7.84 -13.55
C ASN A 117 10.82 9.24 -12.93
N TYR A 118 11.80 9.37 -12.03
CA TYR A 118 12.13 10.63 -11.36
C TYR A 118 13.61 10.96 -11.52
N ARG A 119 13.90 12.25 -11.68
CA ARG A 119 15.25 12.80 -11.62
C ARG A 119 15.68 12.89 -10.15
N LEU A 120 16.85 12.35 -9.82
CA LEU A 120 17.35 12.33 -8.44
C LEU A 120 18.14 13.59 -8.07
N PRO A 121 18.06 14.05 -6.81
CA PRO A 121 19.01 15.00 -6.24
C PRO A 121 20.45 14.50 -6.43
N GLY A 122 21.31 15.33 -7.01
CA GLY A 122 22.72 14.99 -7.23
C GLY A 122 23.05 14.23 -8.51
N GLY A 123 22.08 13.81 -9.33
CA GLY A 123 22.39 13.17 -10.62
C GLY A 123 21.62 11.91 -10.94
N GLY A 124 21.42 11.64 -12.23
CA GLY A 124 20.71 10.45 -12.71
C GLY A 124 19.20 10.45 -12.48
N SER A 125 18.57 9.36 -12.93
CA SER A 125 17.14 9.11 -12.78
C SER A 125 16.90 7.66 -12.41
N THR A 126 15.83 7.41 -11.67
CA THR A 126 15.40 6.06 -11.32
C THR A 126 13.88 5.99 -11.21
N ARG A 127 13.35 4.76 -11.18
CA ARG A 127 11.92 4.51 -11.14
C ARG A 127 11.46 4.14 -9.75
N PHE A 128 10.32 4.69 -9.36
CA PHE A 128 9.70 4.46 -8.06
C PHE A 128 8.24 4.03 -8.22
N PHE A 129 7.76 3.29 -7.21
CA PHE A 129 6.33 3.14 -6.98
C PHE A 129 5.87 4.37 -6.20
N VAL A 130 4.95 5.15 -6.77
CA VAL A 130 4.46 6.39 -6.14
C VAL A 130 3.19 6.04 -5.37
N ILE A 131 3.29 6.03 -4.04
CA ILE A 131 2.25 5.60 -3.12
C ILE A 131 1.53 6.81 -2.55
N ASP A 132 0.21 6.84 -2.71
CA ASP A 132 -0.67 7.77 -2.02
C ASP A 132 -1.04 7.21 -0.64
N PRO A 133 -0.54 7.78 0.48
CA PRO A 133 -0.84 7.27 1.80
C PRO A 133 -2.33 7.35 2.15
N ASP A 134 -3.06 8.32 1.60
CA ASP A 134 -4.51 8.47 1.87
C ASP A 134 -5.33 7.30 1.30
N LYS A 135 -4.77 6.54 0.35
CA LYS A 135 -5.39 5.37 -0.26
C LYS A 135 -5.02 4.07 0.46
N LEU A 136 -4.10 4.10 1.42
CA LEU A 136 -3.73 2.94 2.25
C LEU A 136 -4.74 2.71 3.38
N ASP A 137 -5.29 3.79 3.94
CA ASP A 137 -6.28 3.75 5.02
C ASP A 137 -7.71 3.70 4.43
N ALA A 138 -8.11 2.54 3.91
CA ALA A 138 -9.42 2.34 3.29
C ALA A 138 -10.63 2.53 4.24
N GLU A 139 -10.43 2.76 5.54
CA GLU A 139 -11.50 2.95 6.53
C GLU A 139 -11.82 4.42 6.89
N ARG A 140 -11.11 5.42 6.37
CA ARG A 140 -11.40 6.85 6.67
C ARG A 140 -12.32 7.56 5.67
N GLY A 141 -12.83 6.87 4.66
CA GLY A 141 -13.66 7.45 3.59
C GLY A 141 -15.17 7.35 3.81
N GLY A 142 -15.66 7.45 5.04
CA GLY A 142 -17.08 7.33 5.36
C GLY A 142 -17.52 8.30 6.46
N GLU A 143 -17.64 9.57 6.11
CA GLU A 143 -18.51 10.54 6.80
C GLU A 143 -19.42 11.21 5.77
#